data_AF-A0A2U1NH59-F1
#
_entry.id   AF-A0A2U1NH59-F1
#
_cell.length_a   1.000
_cell.length_b   1.000
_cell.length_c   1.000
_cell.angle_alpha   90.00
_cell.angle_beta   90.00
_cell.angle_gamma   90.00
#
_symmetry.space_group_name_H-M   'P 1'
#
loop_
_entity.id
_entity.type
_entity.pdbx_description
1 polymer ?
#
loop_
_entity_poly.entity_id
_entity_poly.type
_entity_poly.pdbx_seq_one_letter_code
_entity_poly.pdbx_strand_id
1 'polypeptide(L)'
;METLAPGLCLDANVIDCWGAILNHEESFKDVGSLSRHFFPTGCIKDMFARHLKLHCHKRYASIKKLNAKIPRLKWSTRSNYRDCGVFAMLHMESYMGEAPSKWDCGLVAESKEQFDMLRRLRFKFATKMLLHELNVHREKMLDEAKEFDKLDSEVKMEIIVQARMNRKQREEKNEEELEAN
;
A
#
# COMPACT_ATOMS: atom_id res chain seq x y z
N MET A 1 -6.55 -8.34 10.86
CA MET A 1 -5.28 -7.67 11.18
C MET A 1 -5.35 -7.30 12.66
N GLU A 2 -4.51 -7.93 13.46
CA GLU A 2 -4.44 -7.69 14.91
C GLU A 2 -3.60 -6.45 15.18
N THR A 3 -3.99 -5.70 16.21
CA THR A 3 -3.28 -4.49 16.64
C THR A 3 -2.12 -4.84 17.58
N LEU A 4 -1.35 -3.81 17.94
CA LEU A 4 -0.23 -3.86 18.88
C LEU A 4 -0.60 -4.26 20.34
N ALA A 5 -1.82 -4.74 20.56
CA ALA A 5 -2.30 -5.30 21.81
C ALA A 5 -2.96 -6.66 21.48
N PRO A 6 -2.44 -7.79 22.00
CA PRO A 6 -3.04 -9.10 21.77
C PRO A 6 -4.52 -9.09 22.19
N GLY A 7 -5.42 -9.42 21.26
CA GLY A 7 -6.88 -9.50 21.51
C GLY A 7 -7.72 -8.28 21.09
N LEU A 8 -7.16 -7.26 20.43
CA LEU A 8 -7.91 -6.14 19.85
C LEU A 8 -7.76 -6.15 18.32
N CYS A 9 -8.90 -6.32 17.62
CA CYS A 9 -9.00 -6.15 16.17
C CYS A 9 -8.65 -4.70 15.78
N LEU A 10 -8.00 -4.49 14.62
CA LEU A 10 -7.89 -3.15 14.04
C LEU A 10 -9.29 -2.59 13.88
N ASP A 11 -9.60 -1.61 14.73
CA ASP A 11 -10.87 -0.91 14.75
C ASP A 11 -11.06 -0.23 13.38
N ALA A 12 -12.23 -0.39 12.76
CA ALA A 12 -12.57 0.20 11.45
C ALA A 12 -12.21 1.70 11.41
N ASN A 13 -12.31 2.35 12.57
CA ASN A 13 -11.89 3.71 12.83
C ASN A 13 -10.47 4.06 12.35
N VAL A 14 -9.48 3.16 12.34
CA VAL A 14 -8.11 3.49 11.88
C VAL A 14 -8.05 3.56 10.35
N ILE A 15 -8.69 2.63 9.65
CA ILE A 15 -8.81 2.68 8.19
C ILE A 15 -9.68 3.87 7.79
N ASP A 16 -10.74 4.14 8.54
CA ASP A 16 -11.59 5.31 8.37
C ASP A 16 -10.84 6.61 8.69
N CYS A 17 -9.89 6.63 9.63
CA CYS A 17 -8.99 7.77 9.83
C CYS A 17 -8.16 8.03 8.59
N TRP A 18 -7.53 6.99 8.04
CA TRP A 18 -6.73 7.12 6.83
C TRP A 18 -7.59 7.50 5.62
N GLY A 19 -8.77 6.92 5.47
CA GLY A 19 -9.75 7.27 4.45
C GLY A 19 -10.25 8.71 4.58
N ALA A 20 -10.62 9.15 5.78
CA ALA A 20 -11.08 10.51 6.05
C ALA A 20 -9.97 11.55 5.84
N ILE A 21 -8.73 11.22 6.23
CA ILE A 21 -7.55 12.05 5.99
C ILE A 21 -7.29 12.18 4.49
N LEU A 22 -7.27 11.08 3.75
CA LEU A 22 -7.03 11.09 2.31
C LEU A 22 -8.18 11.80 1.55
N ASN A 23 -9.43 11.56 1.93
CA ASN A 23 -10.61 12.17 1.30
C ASN A 23 -10.76 13.67 1.61
N HIS A 24 -10.46 14.10 2.85
CA HIS A 24 -10.45 15.52 3.21
C HIS A 24 -9.41 16.28 2.39
N GLU A 25 -8.20 15.74 2.26
CA GLU A 25 -7.13 16.42 1.51
C GLU A 25 -7.35 16.37 -0.02
N GLU A 26 -8.03 15.34 -0.54
CA GLU A 26 -8.47 15.28 -1.94
C GLU A 26 -9.41 16.45 -2.30
N SER A 27 -10.24 16.90 -1.34
CA SER A 27 -11.18 18.01 -1.56
C SER A 27 -10.51 19.37 -1.79
N PHE A 28 -9.21 19.49 -1.50
CA PHE A 28 -8.43 20.71 -1.73
C PHE A 28 -7.62 20.69 -3.02
N LYS A 29 -7.80 19.67 -3.88
CA LYS A 29 -7.04 19.56 -5.13
C LYS A 29 -7.77 20.14 -6.33
N ASP A 30 -6.98 20.62 -7.27
CA ASP A 30 -7.40 20.87 -8.64
C ASP A 30 -7.59 19.55 -9.39
N VAL A 31 -8.57 19.52 -10.30
CA VAL A 31 -9.00 18.33 -11.05
C VAL A 31 -7.86 17.74 -11.90
N GLY A 32 -6.81 18.51 -12.21
CA GLY A 32 -5.65 18.07 -13.00
C GLY A 32 -4.41 17.58 -12.23
N SER A 33 -4.45 17.40 -10.90
CA SER A 33 -3.23 17.14 -10.12
C SER A 33 -2.61 15.74 -10.34
N LEU A 34 -1.37 15.69 -10.82
CA LEU A 34 -0.63 14.46 -11.15
C LEU A 34 0.33 13.96 -10.04
N SER A 35 0.36 14.62 -8.87
CA SER A 35 1.31 14.28 -7.80
C SER A 35 0.90 13.03 -7.00
N ARG A 36 1.70 11.96 -7.11
CA ARG A 36 1.75 10.90 -6.09
C ARG A 36 2.28 11.50 -4.80
N HIS A 37 1.46 11.52 -3.75
CA HIS A 37 1.86 12.08 -2.46
C HIS A 37 3.03 11.27 -1.85
N PHE A 38 4.20 11.90 -1.77
CA PHE A 38 5.11 11.63 -0.67
C PHE A 38 4.71 12.54 0.48
N PHE A 39 3.87 12.05 1.40
CA PHE A 39 3.59 12.77 2.63
C PHE A 39 4.87 12.84 3.46
N PRO A 40 5.36 14.03 3.83
CA PRO A 40 6.37 14.12 4.87
C PRO A 40 5.81 13.48 6.15
N THR A 41 6.58 12.63 6.81
CA THR A 41 6.14 11.91 8.01
C THR A 41 5.61 12.84 9.11
N GLY A 42 6.06 14.10 9.13
CA GLY A 42 5.55 15.14 10.01
C GLY A 42 4.06 15.47 9.81
N CYS A 43 3.58 15.51 8.56
CA CYS A 43 2.18 15.82 8.24
C CYS A 43 1.24 14.74 8.79
N ILE A 44 1.59 13.46 8.62
CA ILE A 44 0.80 12.33 9.11
C ILE A 44 0.68 12.38 10.64
N LYS A 45 1.78 12.67 11.34
CA LYS A 45 1.76 12.82 12.81
C LYS A 45 0.80 13.91 13.25
N ASP A 46 0.84 15.07 12.61
CA ASP A 46 0.01 16.20 12.99
C ASP A 46 -1.48 15.97 12.66
N MET A 47 -1.77 15.29 11.55
CA MET A 47 -3.13 14.84 11.22
C MET A 47 -3.67 13.83 12.24
N PHE A 48 -2.85 12.84 12.60
CA PHE A 48 -3.23 11.86 13.61
C PHE A 48 -3.45 12.51 14.97
N ALA A 49 -2.58 13.43 15.39
CA ALA A 49 -2.77 14.20 16.62
C ALA A 49 -4.05 15.05 16.59
N ARG A 50 -4.37 15.68 15.45
CA ARG A 50 -5.63 16.43 15.27
C ARG A 50 -6.85 15.52 15.38
N HIS A 51 -6.82 14.36 14.73
CA HIS A 51 -7.88 13.36 14.83
C HIS A 51 -8.08 12.91 16.30
N LEU A 52 -7.01 12.54 17.00
CA LEU A 52 -7.09 12.18 18.42
C LEU A 52 -7.67 13.31 19.29
N LYS A 53 -7.35 14.57 18.99
CA LYS A 53 -7.90 15.73 19.69
C LYS A 53 -9.42 15.86 19.44
N LEU A 54 -9.86 15.68 18.20
CA LEU A 54 -11.28 15.74 17.81
C LEU A 54 -12.11 14.69 18.57
N HIS A 55 -11.55 13.50 18.78
CA HIS A 55 -12.19 12.42 19.55
C HIS A 55 -11.86 12.45 21.05
N CYS A 56 -11.40 13.59 21.59
CA CYS A 56 -11.09 13.78 23.00
C CYS A 56 -10.10 12.76 23.59
N HIS A 57 -9.24 12.16 22.76
CA HIS A 57 -8.33 11.12 23.19
C HIS A 57 -7.14 11.73 23.97
N LYS A 58 -6.97 11.32 25.23
CA LYS A 58 -5.98 11.86 26.19
C LYS A 58 -4.52 11.91 25.70
N ARG A 59 -4.14 11.11 24.69
CA ARG A 59 -2.78 11.07 24.16
C ARG A 59 -2.48 12.08 23.04
N TYR A 60 -3.45 12.87 22.58
CA TYR A 60 -3.24 13.78 21.42
C TYR A 60 -2.06 14.75 21.62
N ALA A 61 -1.92 15.32 22.83
CA ALA A 61 -0.86 16.28 23.15
C ALA A 61 0.53 15.62 23.15
N SER A 62 0.62 14.39 23.65
CA SER A 62 1.84 13.59 23.64
C SER A 62 2.25 13.25 22.20
N ILE A 63 1.32 12.79 21.37
CA ILE A 63 1.56 12.46 19.95
C ILE A 63 2.05 13.69 19.18
N LYS A 64 1.43 14.86 19.37
CA LYS A 64 1.84 16.11 18.70
C LYS A 64 3.31 16.45 18.99
N LYS A 65 3.78 16.20 20.22
CA LYS A 65 5.15 16.47 20.67
C LYS A 65 6.17 15.41 20.27
N LEU A 66 5.74 14.26 19.74
CA LEU A 66 6.67 13.22 19.31
C LEU A 66 7.50 13.70 18.11
N ASN A 67 8.78 13.38 18.15
CA ASN A 67 9.65 13.48 16.99
C ASN A 67 9.51 12.20 16.20
N ALA A 68 8.93 12.30 15.00
CA ALA A 68 8.86 11.17 14.08
C ALA A 68 10.28 10.74 13.72
N LYS A 69 10.55 9.44 13.84
CA LYS A 69 11.82 8.84 13.43
C LYS A 69 11.51 7.80 12.38
N ILE A 70 12.23 7.86 11.26
CA ILE A 70 12.22 6.78 10.27
C ILE A 70 13.10 5.67 10.84
N PRO A 71 12.54 4.51 11.19
CA PRO A 71 13.34 3.41 11.72
C PRO A 71 14.31 2.90 10.65
N ARG A 72 15.53 2.56 11.06
CA ARG A 72 16.46 1.82 10.21
C ARG A 72 16.10 0.35 10.28
N LEU A 73 15.43 -0.15 9.25
CA LEU A 73 14.99 -1.54 9.17
C LEU A 73 16.01 -2.37 8.41
N LYS A 74 16.18 -3.63 8.80
CA LYS A 74 17.12 -4.56 8.14
C LYS A 74 16.81 -4.75 6.65
N TRP A 75 15.54 -4.68 6.28
CA TRP A 75 15.02 -4.87 4.92
C TRP A 75 14.79 -3.56 4.16
N SER A 76 15.29 -2.42 4.65
CA SER A 76 15.17 -1.15 3.93
C SER A 76 15.87 -1.21 2.57
N THR A 77 15.25 -0.59 1.56
CA THR A 77 15.77 -0.51 0.18
C THR A 77 16.19 0.90 -0.18
N ARG A 78 17.14 1.07 -1.10
CA ARG A 78 17.60 2.40 -1.53
C ARG A 78 16.78 3.02 -2.66
N SER A 79 16.34 2.21 -3.63
CA SER A 79 15.73 2.72 -4.87
C SER A 79 14.47 1.98 -5.30
N ASN A 80 13.83 1.21 -4.40
CA ASN A 80 12.61 0.47 -4.72
C ASN A 80 11.35 1.30 -4.48
N TYR A 81 10.99 2.15 -5.44
CA TYR A 81 9.75 2.92 -5.41
C TYR A 81 8.52 2.12 -5.89
N ARG A 82 8.72 0.96 -6.53
CA ARG A 82 7.62 0.17 -7.12
C ARG A 82 6.88 -0.70 -6.11
N ASP A 83 7.52 -1.01 -4.99
CA ASP A 83 7.01 -1.90 -3.95
C ASP A 83 6.56 -1.18 -2.68
N CYS A 84 6.51 0.16 -2.68
CA CYS A 84 6.11 0.93 -1.49
C CYS A 84 4.75 0.47 -0.92
N GLY A 85 3.78 0.15 -1.77
CA GLY A 85 2.47 -0.39 -1.36
C GLY A 85 2.57 -1.80 -0.76
N VAL A 86 3.46 -2.65 -1.27
CA VAL A 86 3.70 -4.00 -0.72
C VAL A 86 4.33 -3.91 0.66
N PHE A 87 5.32 -3.03 0.84
CA PHE A 87 5.90 -2.72 2.14
C PHE A 87 4.84 -2.20 3.11
N ALA A 88 4.03 -1.22 2.70
CA ALA A 88 2.99 -0.65 3.54
C ALA A 88 1.99 -1.73 4.03
N MET A 89 1.47 -2.56 3.12
CA MET A 89 0.54 -3.64 3.48
C MET A 89 1.18 -4.67 4.41
N LEU A 90 2.41 -5.12 4.10
CA LEU A 90 3.14 -6.06 4.94
C LEU A 90 3.43 -5.47 6.33
N HIS A 91 3.79 -4.19 6.39
CA HIS A 91 4.10 -3.52 7.64
C HIS A 91 2.86 -3.37 8.50
N MET A 92 1.71 -3.01 7.90
CA MET A 92 0.43 -2.97 8.61
C MET A 92 -0.02 -4.36 9.08
N GLU A 93 0.26 -5.42 8.32
CA GLU A 93 -0.09 -6.81 8.70
C GLU A 93 0.80 -7.36 9.81
N SER A 94 2.09 -6.99 9.84
CA SER A 94 3.09 -7.59 10.74
C SER A 94 3.45 -6.75 11.96
N TYR A 95 3.20 -5.44 11.95
CA TYR A 95 3.62 -4.60 13.05
C TYR A 95 2.69 -4.76 14.25
N MET A 96 3.25 -5.32 15.34
CA MET A 96 2.55 -5.58 16.62
C MET A 96 3.06 -4.68 17.76
N GLY A 97 3.77 -3.61 17.44
CA GLY A 97 4.13 -2.53 18.39
C GLY A 97 5.48 -2.68 19.02
N GLU A 98 6.24 -3.62 18.49
CA GLU A 98 7.59 -3.92 18.91
C GLU A 98 8.52 -2.75 18.58
N ALA A 99 9.65 -2.70 19.29
CA ALA A 99 10.72 -1.78 18.94
C ALA A 99 11.26 -2.13 17.53
N PRO A 100 11.70 -1.15 16.74
CA PRO A 100 12.21 -1.40 15.39
C PRO A 100 13.34 -2.44 15.30
N SER A 101 14.13 -2.62 16.37
CA SER A 101 15.20 -3.62 16.44
C SER A 101 14.71 -5.05 16.66
N LYS A 102 13.47 -5.22 17.12
CA LYS A 102 12.82 -6.52 17.37
C LYS A 102 11.78 -6.86 16.31
N TRP A 103 11.28 -5.85 15.61
CA TRP A 103 10.31 -6.04 14.54
C TRP A 103 10.92 -6.88 13.43
N ASP A 104 10.24 -7.98 13.11
CA ASP A 104 10.53 -8.83 11.96
C ASP A 104 9.27 -9.00 11.11
N CYS A 105 9.33 -8.52 9.87
CA CYS A 105 8.25 -8.73 8.89
C CYS A 105 8.53 -9.90 7.93
N GLY A 106 9.58 -10.69 8.21
CA GLY A 106 9.99 -11.84 7.41
C GLY A 106 10.77 -11.49 6.15
N LEU A 107 11.12 -10.21 5.92
CA LEU A 107 11.93 -9.80 4.76
C LEU A 107 13.43 -9.88 5.07
N VAL A 108 14.19 -10.42 4.12
CA VAL A 108 15.66 -10.36 4.13
C VAL A 108 16.16 -8.96 3.73
N ALA A 109 17.46 -8.71 3.87
CA ALA A 109 18.07 -7.45 3.43
C ALA A 109 17.97 -7.27 1.90
N GLU A 110 18.07 -6.02 1.44
CA GLU A 110 17.96 -5.67 0.01
C GLU A 110 18.90 -6.55 -0.84
N SER A 111 18.30 -7.41 -1.65
CA SER A 111 18.96 -8.46 -2.41
C SER A 111 18.03 -9.01 -3.49
N LYS A 112 18.56 -9.87 -4.37
CA LYS A 112 17.74 -10.58 -5.36
C LYS A 112 16.68 -11.47 -4.69
N GLU A 113 17.03 -12.08 -3.57
CA GLU A 113 16.09 -12.87 -2.77
C GLU A 113 14.94 -12.00 -2.24
N GLN A 114 15.24 -10.83 -1.67
CA GLN A 114 14.22 -9.89 -1.22
C GLN A 114 13.30 -9.48 -2.39
N PHE A 115 13.86 -9.20 -3.57
CA PHE A 115 13.08 -8.86 -4.76
C PHE A 115 12.10 -9.98 -5.13
N ASP A 116 12.53 -11.25 -5.09
CA ASP A 116 11.67 -12.39 -5.40
C ASP A 116 10.61 -12.59 -4.30
N MET A 117 10.92 -12.31 -3.03
CA MET A 117 9.94 -12.28 -1.94
C MET A 117 8.89 -11.19 -2.14
N LEU A 118 9.30 -9.96 -2.47
CA LEU A 118 8.40 -8.84 -2.76
C LEU A 118 7.49 -9.15 -3.96
N ARG A 119 8.02 -9.82 -5.00
CA ARG A 119 7.23 -10.28 -6.13
C ARG A 119 6.13 -11.25 -5.70
N ARG A 120 6.47 -12.24 -4.86
CA ARG A 120 5.49 -13.20 -4.31
C ARG A 120 4.44 -12.52 -3.42
N LEU A 121 4.86 -11.58 -2.57
CA LEU A 121 3.95 -10.80 -1.74
C LEU A 121 2.99 -9.95 -2.59
N ARG A 122 3.48 -9.32 -3.66
CA ARG A 122 2.64 -8.57 -4.59
C ARG A 122 1.54 -9.45 -5.19
N PHE A 123 1.89 -10.66 -5.64
CA PHE A 123 0.89 -11.63 -6.10
C PHE A 123 -0.09 -12.00 -5.00
N LYS A 124 0.40 -12.35 -3.80
CA LYS A 124 -0.45 -12.73 -2.66
C LYS A 124 -1.46 -11.64 -2.30
N PHE A 125 -1.01 -10.38 -2.20
CA PHE A 125 -1.87 -9.26 -1.87
C PHE A 125 -2.86 -8.95 -2.99
N ALA A 126 -2.41 -8.93 -4.26
CA ALA A 126 -3.29 -8.72 -5.40
C ALA A 126 -4.39 -9.78 -5.47
N THR A 127 -4.04 -11.07 -5.32
CA THR A 127 -5.02 -12.16 -5.30
C THR A 127 -5.99 -12.02 -4.13
N LYS A 128 -5.49 -11.72 -2.92
CA LYS A 128 -6.37 -11.47 -1.76
C LYS A 128 -7.36 -10.33 -2.03
N MET A 129 -6.93 -9.22 -2.63
CA MET A 129 -7.79 -8.09 -2.96
C MET A 129 -8.82 -8.44 -4.05
N LEU A 130 -8.37 -9.08 -5.14
CA LEU A 130 -9.23 -9.44 -6.27
C LEU A 130 -10.31 -10.45 -5.85
N LEU A 131 -9.98 -11.37 -4.95
CA LEU A 131 -10.90 -12.42 -4.50
C LEU A 131 -11.59 -12.09 -3.17
N HIS A 132 -11.39 -10.90 -2.62
CA HIS A 132 -12.00 -10.46 -1.37
C HIS A 132 -13.52 -10.36 -1.53
N GLU A 133 -14.29 -10.70 -0.49
CA GLU A 133 -15.76 -10.62 -0.50
C GLU A 133 -16.30 -9.20 -0.75
N LEU A 134 -15.54 -8.18 -0.35
CA LEU A 134 -15.87 -6.77 -0.59
C LEU A 134 -15.63 -6.32 -2.04
N ASN A 135 -14.90 -7.09 -2.85
CA ASN A 135 -14.72 -6.76 -4.26
C ASN A 135 -16.00 -7.15 -5.02
N VAL A 136 -16.77 -6.15 -5.46
CA VAL A 136 -18.00 -6.35 -6.25
C VAL A 136 -17.75 -7.11 -7.56
N HIS A 137 -16.51 -7.15 -8.04
CA HIS A 137 -16.12 -7.90 -9.23
C HIS A 137 -15.50 -9.27 -8.93
N ARG A 138 -15.50 -9.74 -7.68
CA ARG A 138 -14.89 -11.01 -7.27
C ARG A 138 -15.31 -12.19 -8.14
N GLU A 139 -16.60 -12.36 -8.38
CA GLU A 139 -17.13 -13.48 -9.18
C GLU A 139 -16.61 -13.41 -10.62
N LYS A 140 -16.72 -12.24 -11.25
CA LYS A 140 -16.18 -11.98 -12.59
C LYS A 140 -14.68 -12.28 -12.66
N MET A 141 -13.88 -11.83 -11.68
CA MET A 141 -12.44 -12.11 -11.64
C MET A 141 -12.14 -13.61 -11.52
N LEU A 142 -12.95 -14.34 -10.75
CA LEU A 142 -12.80 -15.78 -10.60
C LEU A 142 -13.14 -16.52 -11.89
N ASP A 143 -14.21 -16.11 -12.58
CA ASP A 143 -14.60 -16.73 -13.84
C ASP A 143 -13.61 -16.42 -14.96
N GLU A 144 -13.13 -15.17 -15.07
CA GLU A 144 -12.04 -14.82 -15.99
C GLU A 144 -10.77 -15.61 -15.71
N ALA A 145 -10.42 -15.84 -14.44
CA ALA A 145 -9.27 -16.66 -14.08
C ALA A 145 -9.45 -18.13 -14.50
N LYS A 146 -10.64 -18.70 -14.34
CA LYS A 146 -10.95 -20.07 -14.81
C LYS A 146 -10.88 -20.18 -16.32
N GLU A 147 -11.45 -19.22 -17.06
CA GLU A 147 -11.38 -19.22 -18.52
C GLU A 147 -9.94 -19.04 -19.00
N PHE A 148 -9.18 -18.15 -18.37
CA PHE A 148 -7.75 -17.99 -18.68
C PHE A 148 -6.98 -19.29 -18.44
N ASP A 149 -7.28 -20.03 -17.37
CA ASP A 149 -6.57 -21.28 -17.04
C ASP A 149 -6.80 -22.40 -18.06
N LYS A 150 -7.93 -22.39 -18.78
CA LYS A 150 -8.21 -23.37 -19.84
C LYS A 150 -7.39 -23.16 -21.11
N LEU A 151 -6.79 -21.98 -21.29
CA LEU A 151 -6.05 -21.64 -22.49
C LEU A 151 -4.69 -22.36 -22.55
N ASP A 152 -4.23 -22.62 -23.78
CA ASP A 152 -2.90 -23.16 -24.02
C ASP A 152 -1.79 -22.19 -23.58
N SER A 153 -0.63 -22.74 -23.24
CA SER A 153 0.49 -21.95 -22.70
C SER A 153 0.97 -20.86 -23.65
N GLU A 154 0.94 -21.12 -24.96
CA GLU A 154 1.30 -20.15 -26.00
C GLU A 154 0.34 -18.96 -26.01
N VAL A 155 -0.97 -19.24 -26.02
CA VAL A 155 -2.03 -18.21 -25.98
C VAL A 155 -1.98 -17.41 -24.68
N LYS A 156 -1.77 -18.08 -23.53
CA LYS A 156 -1.57 -17.40 -22.24
C LYS A 156 -0.40 -16.43 -22.30
N MET A 157 0.72 -16.83 -22.90
CA MET A 157 1.91 -15.98 -23.02
C MET A 157 1.67 -14.79 -23.94
N GLU A 158 0.99 -14.96 -25.06
CA GLU A 158 0.61 -13.86 -25.95
C GLU A 158 -0.26 -12.82 -25.24
N ILE A 159 -1.29 -13.25 -24.52
CA ILE A 159 -2.16 -12.37 -23.73
C ILE A 159 -1.33 -11.59 -22.69
N ILE A 160 -0.42 -12.26 -21.98
CA ILE A 160 0.44 -11.62 -20.98
C ILE A 160 1.38 -10.59 -21.62
N VAL A 161 1.98 -10.92 -22.76
CA VAL A 161 2.87 -10.01 -23.48
C VAL A 161 2.09 -8.79 -23.96
N GLN A 162 0.92 -8.99 -24.57
CA GLN A 162 0.07 -7.90 -25.04
C GLN A 162 -0.38 -7.00 -23.88
N ALA A 163 -0.79 -7.58 -22.74
CA ALA A 163 -1.16 -6.82 -21.56
C ALA A 163 -0.01 -5.96 -21.02
N ARG A 164 1.23 -6.45 -21.09
CA ARG A 164 2.44 -5.67 -20.71
C ARG A 164 2.68 -4.52 -21.68
N MET A 165 2.55 -4.76 -22.99
CA MET A 165 2.71 -3.71 -24.01
C MET A 165 1.66 -2.62 -23.86
N ASN A 166 0.39 -3.00 -23.69
CA ASN A 166 -0.71 -2.05 -23.47
C ASN A 166 -0.52 -1.23 -22.19
N ARG A 167 0.07 -1.82 -21.14
CA ARG A 167 0.43 -1.08 -19.93
C ARG A 167 1.53 -0.05 -20.23
N LYS A 168 2.61 -0.46 -20.90
CA LYS A 168 3.73 0.43 -21.22
C LYS A 168 3.29 1.63 -22.06
N GLN A 169 2.46 1.40 -23.07
CA GLN A 169 1.89 2.48 -23.90
C GLN A 169 1.06 3.49 -23.09
N ARG A 170 0.31 3.02 -22.08
CA ARG A 170 -0.44 3.93 -21.18
C ARG A 170 0.49 4.72 -20.27
N GLU A 171 1.56 4.10 -19.78
CA GLU A 171 2.57 4.80 -18.95
C GLU A 171 3.28 5.89 -19.78
N GLU A 172 3.71 5.57 -21.00
CA GLU A 172 4.33 6.52 -21.94
C GLU A 172 3.38 7.67 -22.31
N LYS A 173 2.12 7.37 -22.67
CA LYS A 173 1.12 8.41 -22.98
C LYS A 173 0.88 9.36 -21.81
N ASN A 174 0.81 8.82 -20.58
CA ASN A 174 0.63 9.64 -19.39
C ASN A 174 1.85 10.53 -19.12
N GLU A 175 3.08 10.06 -19.42
CA GLU A 175 4.31 10.85 -19.32
C GLU A 175 4.35 11.96 -20.39
N GLU A 176 3.91 11.69 -21.62
CA GLU A 176 3.81 12.70 -22.68
C GLU A 176 2.77 13.79 -22.35
N GLU A 177 1.60 13.42 -21.81
CA GLU A 177 0.57 14.37 -21.36
C GLU A 177 1.03 15.21 -20.17
N LEU A 178 1.92 14.67 -19.34
CA LEU A 178 2.57 15.34 -18.22
C LEU A 178 3.60 16.37 -18.67
N GLU A 179 4.36 16.09 -19.74
CA GLU A 179 5.36 17.00 -20.29
C GLU A 179 4.74 18.11 -21.16
N ALA A 180 3.52 17.89 -21.68
CA ALA A 180 2.81 18.84 -22.53
C ALA A 180 2.01 19.92 -21.77
N ASN A 181 1.82 19.79 -20.45
CA ASN A 181 1.06 20.71 -19.59
C ASN A 181 1.96 21.38 -18.53
#